data_AF-T1GLE2-F1
#
_entry.id   AF-T1GLE2-F1
#
_cell.length_a   1.000
_cell.length_b   1.000
_cell.length_c   1.000
_cell.angle_alpha   90.00
_cell.angle_beta   90.00
_cell.angle_gamma   90.00
#
_symmetry.space_group_name_H-M   'P 1'
#
loop_
_entity.id
_entity.type
_entity.pdbx_description
1 polymer ?
#
loop_
_entity_poly.entity_id
_entity_poly.type
_entity_poly.pdbx_seq_one_letter_code
_entity_poly.pdbx_strand_id
1 'polypeptide(L)'
;MFPSAFRKSNTYGLGLMDTGIGLFAVSMAIVSKPKNDIFKLLKQSSALIVLGVIRTISINVIDYHQDEREYGRDLNAFITLGLTKLFGGILTRFLSNENYILISGIAFGIIHEIALQSGLGEYCISEKVPRHSFVEANREGLISVTGFVSLYLISVYIGSIISRRLSNIGYISWIVSLASSTLAISSIKIRIC
;
A
#
# COMPACT_ATOMS: atom_id res chain seq x y z
N MET A 1 37.03 0.18 8.94
CA MET A 1 35.99 0.98 9.63
C MET A 1 35.27 1.80 8.58
N PHE A 2 33.95 1.63 8.43
CA PHE A 2 33.17 2.38 7.44
C PHE A 2 32.93 3.83 7.90
N PRO A 3 32.94 4.83 6.99
CA PRO A 3 32.76 6.24 7.35
C PRO A 3 31.41 6.48 8.04
N SER A 4 31.40 7.24 9.13
CA SER A 4 30.21 7.58 9.92
C SER A 4 29.14 8.35 9.14
N ALA A 5 29.48 8.89 7.97
CA ALA A 5 28.55 9.54 7.04
C ALA A 5 27.59 8.57 6.33
N PHE A 6 27.95 7.28 6.23
CA PHE A 6 27.08 6.22 5.68
C PHE A 6 26.41 5.38 6.78
N ARG A 7 26.61 5.77 8.05
CA ARG A 7 25.96 5.09 9.17
C ARG A 7 24.50 5.53 9.22
N LYS A 8 23.60 4.57 9.07
CA LYS A 8 22.14 4.77 9.05
C LYS A 8 21.73 5.64 10.23
N SER A 9 21.22 6.84 9.94
CA SER A 9 20.67 7.76 10.94
C SER A 9 19.31 7.22 11.36
N ASN A 10 19.25 6.59 12.54
CA ASN A 10 18.04 5.97 13.10
C ASN A 10 16.99 6.97 13.62
N THR A 11 17.20 8.26 13.40
CA THR A 11 16.27 9.32 13.77
C THR A 11 15.79 9.99 12.49
N TYR A 12 14.58 9.63 12.07
CA TYR A 12 13.82 10.29 10.99
C TYR A 12 14.44 10.23 9.58
N GLY A 13 15.22 9.19 9.26
CA GLY A 13 15.67 8.93 7.90
C GLY A 13 14.66 8.07 7.14
N LEU A 14 13.96 8.64 6.14
CA LEU A 14 13.17 7.88 5.17
C LEU A 14 14.07 6.85 4.47
N GLY A 15 13.97 5.59 4.87
CA GLY A 15 14.71 4.50 4.24
C GLY A 15 14.17 4.21 2.84
N LEU A 16 15.07 3.79 1.94
CA LEU A 16 14.70 3.19 0.66
C LEU A 16 13.77 1.97 0.86
N MET A 17 13.95 1.27 1.99
CA MET A 17 13.10 0.16 2.41
C MET A 17 11.66 0.61 2.71
N ASP A 18 11.48 1.69 3.49
CA ASP A 18 10.15 2.18 3.88
C ASP A 18 9.40 2.76 2.69
N THR A 19 10.12 3.48 1.82
CA THR A 19 9.56 3.99 0.55
C THR A 19 9.14 2.84 -0.36
N GLY A 20 9.92 1.75 -0.42
CA GLY A 20 9.58 0.57 -1.21
C GLY A 20 8.31 -0.14 -0.73
N ILE A 21 8.14 -0.28 0.59
CA ILE A 21 6.94 -0.87 1.20
C ILE A 21 5.71 0.00 0.91
N GLY A 22 5.83 1.33 1.07
CA GLY A 22 4.77 2.28 0.73
C GLY A 22 4.37 2.22 -0.74
N LEU A 23 5.35 2.18 -1.66
CA LEU A 23 5.08 2.07 -3.10
C LEU A 23 4.39 0.74 -3.46
N PHE A 24 4.81 -0.36 -2.81
CA PHE A 24 4.14 -1.65 -2.99
C PHE A 24 2.69 -1.59 -2.51
N ALA A 25 2.43 -0.94 -1.37
CA ALA A 25 1.08 -0.75 -0.84
C ALA A 25 0.19 0.06 -1.80
N VAL A 26 0.73 1.13 -2.38
CA VAL A 26 0.06 1.96 -3.39
C VAL A 26 -0.22 1.15 -4.65
N SER A 27 0.76 0.38 -5.15
CA SER A 27 0.61 -0.44 -6.35
C SER A 27 -0.50 -1.48 -6.21
N MET A 28 -0.52 -2.21 -5.08
CA MET A 28 -1.57 -3.21 -4.81
C MET A 28 -2.96 -2.56 -4.67
N ALA A 29 -3.03 -1.34 -4.12
CA ALA A 29 -4.26 -0.59 -3.96
C ALA A 29 -4.83 -0.08 -5.30
N ILE A 30 -3.97 0.43 -6.18
CA ILE A 30 -4.36 0.91 -7.52
C ILE A 30 -4.98 -0.24 -8.35
N VAL A 31 -4.42 -1.44 -8.25
CA VAL A 31 -4.90 -2.63 -8.96
C VAL A 31 -6.13 -3.25 -8.29
N SER A 32 -6.39 -2.92 -7.02
CA SER A 32 -7.52 -3.43 -6.27
C SER A 32 -8.84 -2.85 -6.79
N LYS A 33 -9.62 -3.67 -7.49
CA LYS A 33 -10.98 -3.32 -7.87
C LYS A 33 -11.91 -3.53 -6.66
N PRO A 34 -12.85 -2.61 -6.36
CA PRO A 34 -13.88 -2.85 -5.36
C PRO A 34 -14.78 -3.98 -5.87
N LYS A 35 -14.47 -5.21 -5.48
CA LYS A 35 -15.26 -6.41 -5.79
C LYS A 35 -15.78 -7.00 -4.50
N ASN A 36 -17.03 -7.47 -4.53
CA ASN A 36 -17.75 -7.99 -3.37
C ASN A 36 -17.19 -9.32 -2.83
N ASP A 37 -16.16 -9.91 -3.46
CA ASP A 37 -15.61 -11.22 -3.11
C ASP A 37 -14.65 -11.16 -1.91
N ILE A 38 -15.22 -11.24 -0.71
CA ILE A 38 -14.50 -11.29 0.57
C ILE A 38 -13.49 -12.45 0.59
N PHE A 39 -13.85 -13.62 0.04
CA PHE A 39 -12.95 -14.78 -0.04
C PHE A 39 -11.68 -14.49 -0.84
N LYS A 40 -11.77 -13.69 -1.91
CA LYS A 40 -10.60 -13.34 -2.71
C LYS A 40 -9.70 -12.35 -1.98
N LEU A 41 -10.29 -11.40 -1.28
CA LEU A 41 -9.56 -10.45 -0.42
C LEU A 41 -8.85 -11.18 0.72
N LEU A 42 -9.56 -12.07 1.44
CA LEU A 42 -9.00 -12.89 2.50
C LEU A 42 -7.89 -13.81 1.98
N LYS A 43 -8.07 -14.47 0.83
CA LYS A 43 -7.03 -15.31 0.22
C LYS A 43 -5.78 -14.52 -0.14
N GLN A 44 -5.93 -13.31 -0.68
CA GLN A 44 -4.78 -12.48 -1.04
C GLN A 44 -4.08 -11.88 0.18
N SER A 45 -4.83 -11.45 1.21
CA SER A 45 -4.27 -10.94 2.46
C SER A 45 -3.59 -12.06 3.26
N SER A 46 -4.22 -13.22 3.37
CA SER A 46 -3.64 -14.38 4.07
C SER A 46 -2.35 -14.87 3.42
N ALA A 47 -2.24 -14.85 2.08
CA ALA A 47 -0.99 -15.20 1.40
C ALA A 47 0.19 -14.28 1.80
N LEU A 48 -0.05 -12.97 1.94
CA LEU A 48 0.95 -12.01 2.40
C LEU A 48 1.33 -12.22 3.87
N ILE A 49 0.33 -12.50 4.71
CA ILE A 49 0.56 -12.77 6.14
C ILE A 49 1.38 -14.05 6.32
N VAL A 50 1.03 -15.13 5.61
CA VAL A 50 1.76 -16.40 5.65
C VAL A 50 3.21 -16.21 5.20
N LEU A 51 3.43 -15.48 4.11
CA LEU A 51 4.78 -15.16 3.65
C LEU A 51 5.58 -14.38 4.72
N GLY A 52 4.93 -13.44 5.40
CA GLY A 52 5.52 -12.67 6.50
C GLY A 52 5.92 -13.54 7.71
N VAL A 53 5.08 -14.50 8.07
CA VAL A 53 5.35 -15.46 9.15
C VAL A 53 6.50 -16.39 8.80
N ILE A 54 6.52 -16.93 7.57
CA ILE A 54 7.61 -17.77 7.08
C ILE A 54 8.94 -17.00 7.17
N ARG A 55 8.96 -15.74 6.75
CA ARG A 55 10.14 -14.89 6.88
C ARG A 55 10.61 -14.77 8.34
N THR A 56 9.71 -14.49 9.28
CA THR A 56 10.08 -14.37 10.71
C THR A 56 10.69 -15.67 11.23
N ILE A 57 10.08 -16.81 10.90
CA ILE A 57 10.59 -18.13 11.31
C ILE A 57 11.97 -18.38 10.70
N SER A 58 12.16 -18.13 9.41
CA SER A 58 13.45 -18.32 8.75
C SER A 58 14.56 -17.48 9.37
N ILE A 59 14.29 -16.23 9.73
CA ILE A 59 15.29 -15.34 10.34
C ILE A 59 15.65 -15.84 11.75
N ASN A 60 14.66 -16.25 12.54
CA ASN A 60 14.89 -16.83 13.86
C ASN A 60 15.69 -18.14 13.79
N VAL A 61 15.50 -18.97 12.76
CA VAL A 61 16.24 -20.22 12.57
C VAL A 61 17.69 -19.97 12.12
N ILE A 62 17.96 -18.88 11.41
CA ILE A 62 19.29 -18.52 10.90
C ILE A 62 20.11 -17.73 11.95
N ASP A 63 19.50 -17.38 13.10
CA ASP A 63 20.12 -16.65 14.22
C ASP A 63 20.79 -15.32 13.79
N TYR A 64 20.26 -14.72 12.72
CA TYR A 64 20.73 -13.44 12.22
C TYR A 64 20.10 -12.32 13.04
N HIS A 65 20.90 -11.66 13.87
CA HIS A 65 20.49 -10.52 14.67
C HIS A 65 20.21 -9.33 13.75
N GLN A 66 18.96 -9.21 13.29
CA GLN A 66 18.51 -8.06 12.52
C GLN A 66 18.13 -6.94 13.50
N ASP A 67 18.49 -5.68 13.18
CA ASP A 67 18.24 -4.50 14.01
C ASP A 67 16.77 -4.47 14.48
N GLU A 68 16.54 -4.79 15.76
CA GLU A 68 15.22 -4.95 16.40
C GLU A 68 14.41 -3.63 16.51
N ARG A 69 14.87 -2.58 15.83
CA ARG A 69 14.46 -1.19 16.02
C ARG A 69 13.68 -0.58 14.85
N GLU A 70 13.39 -1.34 13.80
CA GLU A 70 12.65 -0.79 12.63
C GLU A 70 11.14 -1.07 12.63
N TYR A 71 10.65 -2.22 13.11
CA TYR A 71 9.22 -2.53 13.09
C TYR A 71 8.67 -3.30 14.32
N GLY A 72 9.54 -3.62 15.29
CA GLY A 72 9.23 -4.44 16.47
C GLY A 72 9.74 -5.88 16.35
N ARG A 73 9.66 -6.62 17.46
CA ARG A 73 10.28 -7.96 17.62
C ARG A 73 9.70 -9.03 16.67
N ASP A 74 8.40 -8.98 16.39
CA ASP A 74 7.69 -10.05 15.67
C ASP A 74 6.97 -9.56 14.39
N LEU A 75 6.76 -8.25 14.26
CA LEU A 75 5.97 -7.65 13.19
C LEU A 75 6.84 -7.23 12.00
N ASN A 76 6.67 -7.93 10.88
CA ASN A 76 7.36 -7.66 9.62
C ASN A 76 6.55 -6.75 8.69
N ALA A 77 7.25 -6.08 7.77
CA ALA A 77 6.64 -5.28 6.69
C ALA A 77 5.60 -6.05 5.84
N PHE A 78 5.78 -7.37 5.67
CA PHE A 78 4.80 -8.19 4.95
C PHE A 78 3.49 -8.37 5.73
N ILE A 79 3.59 -8.46 7.05
CA ILE A 79 2.42 -8.59 7.94
C ILE A 79 1.67 -7.27 7.97
N THR A 80 2.37 -6.13 8.08
CA THR A 80 1.74 -4.81 8.01
C THR A 80 1.02 -4.59 6.68
N LEU A 81 1.63 -4.93 5.54
CA LEU A 81 0.98 -4.89 4.22
C LEU A 81 -0.26 -5.79 4.13
N GLY A 82 -0.18 -7.00 4.69
CA GLY A 82 -1.30 -7.94 4.75
C GLY A 82 -2.49 -7.37 5.53
N LEU A 83 -2.22 -6.76 6.69
CA LEU A 83 -3.21 -6.09 7.52
C LEU A 83 -3.78 -4.84 6.85
N THR A 84 -2.94 -3.99 6.27
CA THR A 84 -3.37 -2.82 5.50
C THR A 84 -4.33 -3.21 4.39
N LYS A 85 -4.02 -4.27 3.63
CA LYS A 85 -4.89 -4.77 2.56
C LYS A 85 -6.22 -5.31 3.10
N LEU A 86 -6.19 -5.97 4.27
CA LEU A 86 -7.37 -6.49 4.94
C LEU A 86 -8.29 -5.33 5.37
N PHE A 87 -7.78 -4.40 6.18
CA PHE A 87 -8.55 -3.26 6.69
C PHE A 87 -8.97 -2.30 5.58
N GLY A 88 -8.06 -1.93 4.69
CA GLY A 88 -8.35 -1.02 3.57
C GLY A 88 -9.39 -1.60 2.61
N GLY A 89 -9.34 -2.91 2.35
CA GLY A 89 -10.34 -3.58 1.51
C GLY A 89 -11.70 -3.71 2.20
N ILE A 90 -11.74 -3.97 3.51
CA ILE A 90 -12.99 -3.94 4.29
C ILE A 90 -13.60 -2.53 4.29
N LEU A 91 -12.79 -1.49 4.53
CA LEU A 91 -13.27 -0.10 4.53
C LEU A 91 -13.81 0.30 3.15
N THR A 92 -13.07 0.00 2.08
CA THR A 92 -13.53 0.24 0.70
C THR A 92 -14.84 -0.48 0.39
N ARG A 93 -15.09 -1.65 1.00
CA ARG A 93 -16.37 -2.38 0.87
C ARG A 93 -17.52 -1.67 1.59
N PHE A 94 -17.28 -1.22 2.82
CA PHE A 94 -18.28 -0.47 3.60
C PHE A 94 -18.64 0.86 2.93
N LEU A 95 -17.63 1.56 2.40
CA LEU A 95 -17.80 2.81 1.69
C LEU A 95 -18.07 2.54 0.21
N SER A 96 -19.33 2.31 -0.14
CA SER A 96 -19.73 2.00 -1.52
C SER A 96 -19.53 3.16 -2.52
N ASN A 97 -19.33 4.38 -2.01
CA ASN A 97 -19.21 5.59 -2.82
C ASN A 97 -17.74 6.06 -2.93
N GLU A 98 -17.26 6.31 -4.15
CA GLU A 98 -15.88 6.73 -4.43
C GLU A 98 -15.44 7.99 -3.68
N ASN A 99 -16.33 8.99 -3.57
CA ASN A 99 -16.02 10.24 -2.88
C ASN A 99 -15.80 10.03 -1.38
N TYR A 100 -16.58 9.14 -0.76
CA TYR A 100 -16.44 8.84 0.67
C TYR A 100 -15.16 8.05 0.94
N ILE A 101 -14.72 7.19 0.01
CA ILE A 101 -13.42 6.49 0.10
C ILE A 101 -12.28 7.50 0.18
N LEU A 102 -12.24 8.50 -0.72
CA LEU A 102 -11.23 9.56 -0.68
C LEU A 102 -11.27 10.34 0.63
N ILE A 103 -12.45 10.80 1.05
CA ILE A 103 -12.63 11.59 2.28
C ILE A 103 -12.15 10.78 3.49
N SER A 104 -12.50 9.50 3.56
CA SER A 104 -12.05 8.62 4.65
C SER A 104 -10.53 8.45 4.64
N GLY A 105 -9.90 8.25 3.48
CA GLY A 105 -8.45 8.14 3.37
C GLY A 105 -7.73 9.39 3.87
N ILE A 106 -8.20 10.57 3.47
CA ILE A 106 -7.65 11.86 3.93
C ILE A 106 -7.89 12.03 5.44
N ALA A 107 -9.09 11.74 5.94
CA ALA A 107 -9.41 11.83 7.36
C ALA A 107 -8.51 10.92 8.21
N PHE A 108 -8.32 9.66 7.82
CA PHE A 108 -7.40 8.75 8.49
C PHE A 108 -5.96 9.27 8.47
N GLY A 109 -5.52 9.88 7.37
CA GLY A 109 -4.17 10.45 7.25
C GLY A 109 -3.97 11.65 8.18
N ILE A 110 -4.94 12.56 8.23
CA ILE A 110 -4.91 13.74 9.11
C ILE A 110 -4.94 13.30 10.57
N ILE A 111 -5.83 12.37 10.93
CA ILE A 111 -5.93 11.83 12.30
C ILE A 111 -4.60 11.17 12.70
N HIS A 112 -3.98 10.42 11.78
CA HIS A 112 -2.68 9.78 12.03
C HIS A 112 -1.57 10.82 12.24
N GLU A 113 -1.50 11.86 11.42
CA GLU A 113 -0.50 12.93 11.57
C GLU A 113 -0.68 13.70 12.88
N ILE A 114 -1.94 14.06 13.23
CA ILE A 114 -2.25 14.72 14.50
C ILE A 114 -1.87 13.82 15.67
N ALA A 115 -2.17 12.52 15.59
CA ALA A 115 -1.79 11.56 16.61
C ALA A 115 -0.27 11.51 16.79
N LEU A 116 0.50 11.45 15.69
CA LEU A 116 1.96 11.48 15.72
C LEU A 116 2.49 12.75 16.42
N GLN A 117 1.96 13.91 16.05
CA GLN A 117 2.35 15.21 16.61
C GLN A 117 1.91 15.39 18.07
N SER A 118 0.87 14.69 18.52
CA SER A 118 0.37 14.72 19.90
C SER A 118 1.22 13.88 20.87
N GLY A 119 2.36 13.35 20.43
CA GLY A 119 3.28 12.57 21.25
C GLY A 119 3.28 11.07 20.97
N LEU A 120 2.46 10.55 20.04
CA LEU A 120 2.61 9.15 19.60
C LEU A 120 3.96 8.91 18.91
N GLY A 121 4.49 9.90 18.20
CA GLY A 121 5.82 9.79 17.57
C GLY A 121 6.92 9.58 18.61
N GLU A 122 6.90 10.36 19.69
CA GLU A 122 7.85 10.21 20.81
C GLU A 122 7.62 8.89 21.57
N TYR A 123 6.36 8.47 21.72
CA TYR A 123 6.01 7.18 22.35
C TYR A 123 6.51 5.97 21.56
N CYS A 124 6.52 6.03 20.23
CA CYS A 124 7.07 4.97 19.37
C CYS A 124 8.59 4.84 19.53
N ILE A 125 9.30 5.97 19.55
CA ILE A 125 10.78 5.99 19.51
C ILE A 125 11.39 5.84 20.91
N SER A 126 10.63 6.13 21.98
CA SER A 126 11.13 6.14 23.34
C SER A 126 11.49 4.74 23.85
N GLU A 127 12.80 4.50 24.05
CA GLU A 127 13.35 3.31 24.73
C GLU A 127 12.94 3.19 26.20
N LYS A 128 12.37 4.25 26.80
CA LYS A 128 12.06 4.31 28.24
C LYS A 128 10.80 3.55 28.64
N VAL A 129 9.95 3.16 27.67
CA VAL A 129 8.72 2.41 27.97
C VAL A 129 9.03 0.91 27.95
N PRO A 130 8.82 0.19 29.06
CA PRO A 130 9.16 -1.23 29.10
C PRO A 130 8.28 -2.03 28.13
N ARG A 131 8.91 -2.92 27.36
CA ARG A 131 8.29 -3.77 26.33
C ARG A 131 7.84 -5.10 26.94
N HIS A 132 6.88 -5.08 27.87
CA HIS A 132 6.45 -6.29 28.57
C HIS A 132 5.36 -7.07 27.81
N SER A 133 4.51 -6.40 27.03
CA SER A 133 3.40 -7.05 26.32
C SER A 133 3.64 -7.15 24.80
N PHE A 134 3.02 -8.13 24.12
CA PHE A 134 3.15 -8.33 22.66
C PHE A 134 2.74 -7.10 21.84
N VAL A 135 1.69 -6.39 22.26
CA VAL A 135 1.25 -5.13 21.64
C VAL A 135 2.30 -4.04 21.84
N GLU A 136 2.97 -4.06 22.98
CA GLU A 136 3.97 -3.06 23.36
C GLU A 136 5.30 -3.23 22.65
N ALA A 137 5.65 -4.48 22.33
CA ALA A 137 6.81 -4.83 21.53
C ALA A 137 6.65 -4.50 20.03
N ASN A 138 5.40 -4.34 19.56
CA ASN A 138 5.07 -4.13 18.14
C ASN A 138 4.33 -2.80 17.88
N ARG A 139 4.43 -1.84 18.80
CA ARG A 139 3.72 -0.54 18.75
C ARG A 139 3.99 0.22 17.47
N GLU A 140 5.25 0.27 17.06
CA GLU A 140 5.70 0.96 15.84
C GLU A 140 4.96 0.41 14.62
N GLY A 141 5.01 -0.91 14.40
CA GLY A 141 4.32 -1.57 13.30
C GLY A 141 2.81 -1.34 13.30
N LEU A 142 2.15 -1.43 14.47
CA LEU A 142 0.70 -1.22 14.59
C LEU A 142 0.27 0.21 14.29
N ILE A 143 1.02 1.20 14.78
CA ILE A 143 0.75 2.61 14.53
C ILE A 143 0.94 2.93 13.05
N SER A 144 1.97 2.36 12.40
CA SER A 144 2.20 2.51 10.97
C SER A 144 1.10 1.92 10.09
N VAL A 145 0.42 0.84 10.51
CA VAL A 145 -0.70 0.25 9.73
C VAL A 145 -1.79 1.30 9.46
N THR A 146 -2.09 2.17 10.42
CA THR A 146 -3.09 3.23 10.27
C THR A 146 -2.72 4.22 9.15
N GLY A 147 -1.45 4.65 9.09
CA GLY A 147 -0.94 5.49 8.00
C GLY A 147 -0.98 4.78 6.65
N PHE A 148 -0.60 3.49 6.60
CA PHE A 148 -0.70 2.70 5.37
C PHE A 148 -2.14 2.49 4.89
N VAL A 149 -3.11 2.37 5.80
CA VAL A 149 -4.54 2.28 5.44
C VAL A 149 -5.02 3.58 4.80
N SER A 150 -4.60 4.74 5.31
CA SER A 150 -4.88 6.04 4.68
C SER A 150 -4.35 6.09 3.24
N LEU A 151 -3.07 5.75 3.06
CA LEU A 151 -2.43 5.70 1.73
C LEU A 151 -3.12 4.71 0.79
N TYR A 152 -3.52 3.55 1.32
CA TYR A 152 -4.24 2.53 0.56
C TYR A 152 -5.57 3.08 0.02
N LEU A 153 -6.39 3.72 0.85
CA LEU A 153 -7.69 4.26 0.46
C LEU A 153 -7.58 5.35 -0.62
N ILE A 154 -6.62 6.27 -0.45
CA ILE A 154 -6.32 7.31 -1.45
C ILE A 154 -5.89 6.66 -2.78
N SER A 155 -5.06 5.62 -2.71
CA SER A 155 -4.55 4.91 -3.88
C SER A 155 -5.64 4.12 -4.61
N VAL A 156 -6.61 3.52 -3.89
CA VAL A 156 -7.79 2.88 -4.50
C VAL A 156 -8.60 3.91 -5.30
N TYR A 157 -8.82 5.10 -4.76
CA TYR A 157 -9.52 6.18 -5.47
C TYR A 157 -8.76 6.63 -6.73
N ILE A 158 -7.44 6.83 -6.62
CA ILE A 158 -6.59 7.15 -7.77
C ILE A 158 -6.66 6.04 -8.82
N GLY A 159 -6.63 4.78 -8.39
CA GLY A 159 -6.77 3.61 -9.25
C GLY A 159 -8.09 3.57 -10.02
N SER A 160 -9.21 3.98 -9.39
CA SER A 160 -10.51 4.04 -10.07
C SER A 160 -10.54 5.14 -11.14
N ILE A 161 -9.90 6.29 -10.90
CA ILE A 161 -9.74 7.36 -11.90
C ILE A 161 -8.88 6.88 -13.07
N ILE A 162 -7.72 6.29 -12.77
CA ILE A 162 -6.79 5.79 -13.80
C ILE A 162 -7.48 4.71 -14.64
N SER A 163 -8.16 3.74 -14.01
CA SER A 163 -8.84 2.67 -14.72
C SER A 163 -9.96 3.20 -15.63
N ARG A 164 -10.70 4.23 -15.21
CA ARG A 164 -11.72 4.89 -16.07
C ARG A 164 -11.08 5.57 -17.28
N ARG A 165 -10.00 6.34 -17.06
CA ARG A 165 -9.28 7.02 -18.14
C ARG A 165 -8.65 6.05 -19.14
N LEU A 166 -8.04 4.96 -18.65
CA LEU A 166 -7.42 3.95 -19.51
C LEU A 166 -8.46 3.18 -20.34
N SER A 167 -9.64 2.91 -19.77
CA SER A 167 -10.75 2.31 -20.52
C SER A 167 -11.21 3.22 -21.68
N ASN A 168 -11.29 4.52 -21.44
CA ASN A 168 -11.67 5.49 -22.48
C ASN A 168 -10.61 5.58 -23.58
N ILE A 169 -9.32 5.49 -23.24
CA ILE A 169 -8.24 5.54 -24.24
C ILE A 169 -8.26 4.33 -25.17
N GLY A 170 -8.53 3.13 -24.63
CA GLY A 170 -8.69 1.92 -25.43
C GLY A 170 -9.87 2.02 -26.39
N TYR A 171 -11.01 2.54 -25.92
CA TYR A 171 -12.20 2.74 -26.74
C TYR A 171 -11.97 3.76 -27.87
N ILE A 172 -11.33 4.90 -27.55
CA ILE A 172 -10.99 5.94 -28.54
C ILE A 172 -10.00 5.38 -29.58
N SER A 173 -8.96 4.66 -29.15
CA SER A 173 -7.99 4.05 -30.05
C SER A 173 -8.64 3.04 -31.01
N TRP A 174 -9.59 2.25 -30.51
CA TRP A 174 -10.33 1.28 -31.31
C TRP A 174 -11.24 1.95 -32.35
N ILE A 175 -11.95 3.02 -31.97
CA ILE A 175 -12.78 3.82 -32.89
C ILE A 175 -11.92 4.48 -33.98
N VAL A 176 -10.80 5.09 -33.60
CA VAL A 176 -9.89 5.74 -34.57
C VAL A 176 -9.33 4.71 -35.55
N SER A 177 -8.91 3.53 -35.07
CA SER A 177 -8.44 2.44 -35.94
C SER A 177 -9.52 1.98 -36.94
N LEU A 178 -10.77 1.88 -36.49
CA LEU A 178 -11.90 1.49 -37.35
C LEU A 178 -12.22 2.57 -38.40
N ALA A 179 -12.20 3.85 -38.00
CA ALA A 179 -12.41 4.99 -38.90
C ALA A 179 -11.28 5.16 -39.94
N SER A 180 -10.02 4.95 -39.54
CA SER A 180 -8.90 4.95 -40.48
C SER A 180 -9.01 3.82 -41.51
N SER A 181 -9.50 2.65 -41.10
CA SER A 181 -9.68 1.50 -41.99
C SER A 181 -10.80 1.72 -43.03
N THR A 182 -11.92 2.35 -42.64
CA THR A 182 -13.01 2.65 -43.59
C THR A 182 -12.65 3.74 -44.60
N LEU A 183 -11.86 4.75 -44.18
CA LEU A 183 -11.30 5.77 -45.07
C LEU A 183 -10.28 5.20 -46.07
N ALA A 184 -9.47 4.21 -45.65
CA ALA A 184 -8.56 3.49 -46.54
C ALA A 184 -9.33 2.68 -47.60
N ILE A 185 -10.44 2.04 -47.23
CA ILE A 185 -11.29 1.29 -48.16
C ILE A 185 -12.01 2.23 -49.14
N SER A 186 -12.52 3.39 -48.68
CA SER A 186 -13.20 4.34 -49.56
C SER A 186 -12.25 4.99 -50.57
N SER A 187 -11.02 5.32 -50.16
CA SER A 187 -9.99 5.89 -51.05
C SER A 187 -9.50 4.91 -52.12
N ILE A 188 -9.43 3.61 -51.82
CA ILE A 188 -9.16 2.57 -52.83
C ILE A 188 -10.29 2.49 -53.86
N LYS A 189 -11.55 2.55 -53.42
CA LYS A 189 -12.71 2.46 -54.31
C LYS A 189 -12.81 3.65 -55.27
N ILE A 190 -12.44 4.85 -54.82
CA ILE A 190 -12.40 6.07 -55.65
C ILE A 190 -11.30 6.01 -56.72
N ARG A 191 -10.19 5.32 -56.47
CA ARG A 191 -9.06 5.22 -57.41
C ARG A 191 -9.30 4.19 -58.54
N ILE A 192 -10.31 3.33 -58.41
CA ILE A 192 -10.64 2.27 -59.37
C ILE A 192 -11.78 2.69 -60.33
N CYS A 193 -12.52 3.76 -60.01
CA CYS A 193 -13.46 4.43 -60.93
C CYS A 193 -12.76 5.55 -61.69
#